data_AF-A0A235A987-F1
#
_entry.id   AF-A0A235A987-F1
#
_cell.length_a   1.000
_cell.length_b   1.000
_cell.length_c   1.000
_cell.angle_alpha   90.00
_cell.angle_beta   90.00
_cell.angle_gamma   90.00
#
_symmetry.space_group_name_H-M   'P 1'
#
loop_
_entity.id
_entity.type
_entity.pdbx_description
1 polymer ?
#
loop_
_entity_poly.entity_id
_entity_poly.type
_entity_poly.pdbx_seq_one_letter_code
_entity_poly.pdbx_strand_id
1 'polypeptide(L)'
;MSDDSPASPPPETPAPGARERAAYIETAIQQAIRRGDFDDLPGAGKPIADLGPHHDPDWWIKRKIREEQLTGLGPPALTLRIEHAEFDARVDALTREDDVREYVTDFNRRVIEARRQLQGGPPVVTPTHDIETEVTAWRQRRTEAAAAASAAPPAEPRRRRRLFRR
;
A
#
# COMPACT_ATOMS: atom_id res chain seq x y z
N MET A 1 16.56 -37.58 53.08
CA MET A 1 16.63 -36.10 52.92
C MET A 1 17.54 -35.84 51.75
N SER A 2 16.99 -35.13 50.79
CA SER A 2 17.50 -34.82 49.47
C SER A 2 18.80 -34.03 49.51
N ASP A 3 19.65 -34.21 48.50
CA ASP A 3 20.33 -33.07 47.90
C ASP A 3 20.48 -33.36 46.40
N ASP A 4 19.44 -32.98 45.67
CA ASP A 4 19.44 -32.81 44.22
C ASP A 4 20.06 -31.43 43.96
N SER A 5 21.37 -31.39 43.73
CA SER A 5 22.05 -30.15 43.36
C SER A 5 21.89 -29.94 41.84
N PRO A 6 21.22 -28.86 41.38
CA PRO A 6 20.99 -28.66 39.97
C PRO A 6 22.31 -28.28 39.28
N ALA A 7 22.66 -29.02 38.22
CA ALA A 7 23.77 -28.69 37.35
C ALA A 7 23.61 -27.23 36.84
N SER A 8 24.65 -26.41 37.02
CA SER A 8 24.66 -25.04 36.50
C SER A 8 24.48 -25.03 34.98
N PRO A 9 23.69 -24.09 34.43
CA PRO A 9 23.54 -23.97 32.99
C PRO A 9 24.90 -23.64 32.33
N PRO A 10 25.16 -24.13 31.10
CA PRO A 10 26.38 -23.80 30.39
C PRO A 10 26.49 -22.28 30.18
N PRO A 11 27.72 -21.72 30.15
CA PRO A 11 27.90 -20.28 30.00
C PRO A 11 27.33 -19.84 28.66
N GLU A 12 26.28 -19.02 28.68
CA GLU A 12 25.84 -18.28 27.49
C GLU A 12 26.99 -17.38 27.04
N THR A 13 27.54 -17.65 25.86
CA THR A 13 28.55 -16.78 25.25
C THR A 13 27.98 -15.37 25.13
N PRO A 14 28.58 -14.36 25.79
CA PRO A 14 28.07 -13.01 25.72
C PRO A 14 28.15 -12.51 24.28
N ALA A 15 27.09 -11.88 23.80
CA ALA A 15 27.08 -11.28 22.47
C ALA A 15 28.25 -10.29 22.35
N PRO A 16 29.02 -10.33 21.24
CA PRO A 16 30.22 -9.51 21.08
C PRO A 16 29.90 -8.03 21.26
N GLY A 17 30.78 -7.29 21.93
CA GLY A 17 30.57 -5.88 22.22
C GLY A 17 30.46 -5.01 20.96
N ALA A 18 29.89 -3.80 21.06
CA ALA A 18 29.70 -2.93 19.90
C ALA A 18 30.99 -2.66 19.09
N ARG A 19 32.13 -2.53 19.78
CA ARG A 19 33.45 -2.37 19.14
C ARG A 19 33.91 -3.60 18.36
N GLU A 20 33.68 -4.78 18.91
CA GLU A 20 34.08 -6.05 18.29
C GLU A 20 33.22 -6.32 17.04
N ARG A 21 31.92 -6.04 17.11
CA ARG A 21 31.03 -6.07 15.94
C ARG A 21 31.47 -5.09 14.86
N ALA A 22 31.82 -3.85 15.23
CA ALA A 22 32.30 -2.87 14.27
C ALA A 22 33.60 -3.32 13.58
N ALA A 23 34.55 -3.90 14.33
CA ALA A 23 35.80 -4.43 13.78
C ALA A 23 35.58 -5.61 12.83
N TYR A 24 34.65 -6.51 13.17
CA TYR A 24 34.25 -7.61 12.30
C TYR A 24 33.60 -7.09 11.00
N ILE A 25 32.67 -6.13 11.11
CA ILE A 25 31.99 -5.51 9.96
C ILE A 25 33.01 -4.83 9.04
N GLU A 26 33.92 -4.03 9.59
CA GLU A 26 34.98 -3.37 8.83
C GLU A 26 35.84 -4.38 8.09
N THR A 27 36.25 -5.46 8.76
CA THR A 27 37.04 -6.53 8.13
C THR A 27 36.29 -7.18 6.97
N ALA A 28 34.99 -7.44 7.13
CA ALA A 28 34.14 -7.99 6.07
C ALA A 28 34.00 -7.04 4.88
N ILE A 29 33.81 -5.74 5.12
CA ILE A 29 33.76 -4.70 4.08
C ILE A 29 35.07 -4.66 3.30
N GLN A 30 36.21 -4.62 3.98
CA GLN A 30 37.53 -4.57 3.34
C GLN A 30 37.82 -5.82 2.51
N GLN A 31 37.37 -6.99 2.95
CA GLN A 31 37.48 -8.22 2.17
C GLN A 31 36.58 -8.17 0.92
N ALA A 32 35.36 -7.65 1.02
CA ALA A 32 34.44 -7.50 -0.10
C ALA A 32 34.96 -6.49 -1.14
N ILE A 33 35.52 -5.36 -0.70
CA ILE A 33 36.21 -4.39 -1.58
C ILE A 33 37.37 -5.06 -2.31
N ARG A 34 38.22 -5.83 -1.61
CA ARG A 34 39.37 -6.53 -2.23
C ARG A 34 38.97 -7.59 -3.26
N ARG A 35 37.79 -8.20 -3.11
CA ARG A 35 37.25 -9.15 -4.09
C ARG A 35 36.62 -8.47 -5.30
N GLY A 36 36.41 -7.15 -5.25
CA GLY A 36 35.66 -6.43 -6.26
C GLY A 36 34.15 -6.66 -6.17
N ASP A 37 33.63 -7.07 -5.01
CA ASP A 37 32.17 -7.31 -4.83
C ASP A 37 31.34 -6.02 -5.04
N PHE A 38 32.00 -4.85 -5.00
CA PHE A 38 31.40 -3.52 -5.27
C PHE A 38 31.75 -2.97 -6.67
N ASP A 39 32.52 -3.70 -7.47
CA ASP A 39 32.81 -3.33 -8.86
C ASP A 39 31.64 -3.72 -9.77
N ASP A 40 31.42 -2.97 -10.85
CA ASP A 40 30.38 -3.23 -11.86
C ASP A 40 28.94 -3.39 -11.31
N LEU A 41 28.61 -2.73 -10.20
CA LEU A 41 27.27 -2.76 -9.63
C LEU A 41 26.21 -2.34 -10.67
N PRO A 42 25.00 -2.91 -10.63
CA PRO A 42 23.90 -2.49 -11.49
C PRO A 42 23.61 -0.98 -11.31
N GLY A 43 23.98 -0.19 -12.32
CA GLY A 43 23.83 1.26 -12.28
C GLY A 43 25.11 2.06 -12.00
N ALA A 44 26.24 1.40 -11.73
CA ALA A 44 27.54 2.06 -11.58
C ALA A 44 27.87 2.90 -12.83
N GLY A 45 28.19 4.17 -12.63
CA GLY A 45 28.52 5.13 -13.69
C GLY A 45 27.36 5.53 -14.61
N LYS A 46 26.17 4.92 -14.47
CA LYS A 46 24.99 5.29 -15.25
C LYS A 46 24.29 6.50 -14.62
N PRO A 47 23.74 7.42 -15.42
CA PRO A 47 22.89 8.46 -14.87
C PRO A 47 21.71 7.84 -14.12
N ILE A 48 21.32 8.44 -13.01
CA ILE A 48 20.14 8.01 -12.27
C ILE A 48 18.92 8.20 -13.18
N ALA A 49 18.22 7.11 -13.48
CA ALA A 49 17.01 7.15 -14.28
C ALA A 49 15.99 8.11 -13.64
N ASP A 50 15.29 8.88 -14.48
CA ASP A 50 14.31 9.91 -14.10
C ASP A 50 14.85 11.11 -13.30
N LEU A 51 16.17 11.26 -13.16
CA LEU A 51 16.77 12.50 -12.67
C LEU A 51 16.80 13.51 -13.83
N GLY A 52 15.73 14.29 -13.98
CA GLY A 52 15.63 15.32 -15.02
C GLY A 52 16.72 16.41 -14.92
N PRO A 53 16.83 17.31 -15.90
CA PRO A 53 17.81 18.41 -15.90
C PRO A 53 17.55 19.48 -14.81
N HIS A 54 16.43 19.39 -14.09
CA HIS A 54 16.10 20.26 -12.98
C HIS A 54 16.37 19.57 -11.65
N HIS A 55 17.16 20.23 -10.80
CA HIS A 55 17.50 19.78 -9.45
C HIS A 55 16.25 19.88 -8.55
N ASP A 56 15.42 18.85 -8.59
CA ASP A 56 14.33 18.65 -7.63
C ASP A 56 14.90 18.00 -6.36
N PRO A 57 15.03 18.69 -5.22
CA PRO A 57 15.55 18.08 -4.00
C PRO A 57 14.70 16.89 -3.51
N ASP A 58 13.44 16.82 -3.90
CA ASP A 58 12.48 15.77 -3.51
C ASP A 58 12.41 14.61 -4.52
N TRP A 59 13.34 14.54 -5.49
CA TRP A 59 13.32 13.53 -6.56
C TRP A 59 13.25 12.10 -6.03
N TRP A 60 14.00 11.81 -4.96
CA TRP A 60 14.06 10.49 -4.36
C TRP A 60 12.79 10.16 -3.57
N ILE A 61 12.14 11.17 -2.96
CA ILE A 61 10.87 11.03 -2.24
C ILE A 61 9.77 10.69 -3.25
N LYS A 62 9.67 11.45 -4.35
CA LYS A 62 8.69 11.20 -5.42
C LYS A 62 8.89 9.83 -6.06
N ARG A 63 10.15 9.42 -6.28
CA ARG A 63 10.48 8.08 -6.77
C ARG A 63 10.04 7.01 -5.77
N LYS A 64 10.28 7.19 -4.47
CA LYS A 64 9.88 6.22 -3.45
C LYS A 64 8.37 6.12 -3.26
N ILE A 65 7.66 7.24 -3.27
CA ILE A 65 6.18 7.26 -3.27
C ILE A 65 5.64 6.44 -4.44
N ARG A 66 6.24 6.58 -5.63
CA ARG A 66 5.85 5.83 -6.83
C ARG A 66 6.20 4.34 -6.75
N GLU A 67 7.43 4.00 -6.35
CA GLU A 67 7.90 2.62 -6.22
C GLU A 67 7.07 1.81 -5.21
N GLU A 68 6.76 2.41 -4.06
CA GLU A 68 6.02 1.76 -2.96
C GLU A 68 4.49 1.98 -3.06
N GLN A 69 4.02 2.68 -4.10
CA GLN A 69 2.61 3.04 -4.30
C GLN A 69 1.95 3.68 -3.06
N LEU A 70 2.65 4.59 -2.40
CA LEU A 70 2.16 5.24 -1.18
C LEU A 70 0.97 6.17 -1.52
N THR A 71 -0.18 5.92 -0.90
CA THR A 71 -1.39 6.73 -1.05
C THR A 71 -1.73 7.49 0.24
N GLY A 72 -2.57 8.52 0.15
CA GLY A 72 -3.03 9.27 1.34
C GLY A 72 -2.00 10.23 1.92
N LEU A 73 -0.84 10.39 1.26
CA LEU A 73 0.21 11.33 1.64
C LEU A 73 -0.14 12.72 1.08
N GLY A 74 -0.90 13.51 1.83
CA GLY A 74 -1.21 14.88 1.44
C GLY A 74 -2.12 15.60 2.43
N PRO A 75 -2.25 16.93 2.30
CA PRO A 75 -3.23 17.70 3.04
C PRO A 75 -4.63 17.10 2.87
N PRO A 76 -5.48 17.07 3.92
CA PRO A 76 -6.82 16.48 3.85
C PRO A 76 -7.65 16.96 2.66
N ALA A 77 -7.51 18.24 2.28
CA ALA A 77 -8.20 18.82 1.13
C ALA A 77 -7.87 18.15 -0.22
N LEU A 78 -6.64 17.64 -0.41
CA LEU A 78 -6.25 16.93 -1.64
C LEU A 78 -6.65 15.46 -1.56
N THR A 79 -6.39 14.81 -0.42
CA THR A 79 -6.75 13.40 -0.21
C THR A 79 -8.25 13.17 -0.37
N LEU A 80 -9.08 14.03 0.22
CA LEU A 80 -10.54 13.93 0.09
C LEU A 80 -11.04 14.21 -1.34
N ARG A 81 -10.34 15.03 -2.12
CA ARG A 81 -10.70 15.25 -3.54
C ARG A 81 -10.42 14.01 -4.38
N ILE A 82 -9.27 13.36 -4.15
CA ILE A 82 -8.92 12.10 -4.84
C ILE A 82 -9.92 11.02 -4.45
N GLU A 83 -10.20 10.86 -3.16
CA GLU A 83 -11.15 9.87 -2.67
C GLU A 83 -12.57 10.11 -3.21
N HIS A 84 -13.01 11.38 -3.28
CA HIS A 84 -14.29 11.73 -3.89
C HIS A 84 -14.34 11.37 -5.38
N ALA A 85 -13.24 11.53 -6.13
CA ALA A 85 -13.19 11.12 -7.53
C ALA A 85 -13.28 9.59 -7.71
N GLU A 86 -12.88 8.83 -6.70
CA GLU A 86 -12.93 7.36 -6.65
C GLU A 86 -14.18 6.82 -5.91
N PHE A 87 -15.05 7.71 -5.41
CA PHE A 87 -16.13 7.37 -4.48
C PHE A 87 -17.10 6.37 -5.09
N ASP A 88 -17.58 6.63 -6.32
CA ASP A 88 -18.55 5.77 -7.00
C ASP A 88 -18.01 4.35 -7.20
N ALA A 89 -16.75 4.24 -7.61
CA ALA A 89 -16.08 2.96 -7.82
C ALA A 89 -15.89 2.19 -6.50
N ARG A 90 -15.58 2.89 -5.39
CA ARG A 90 -15.51 2.27 -4.07
C ARG A 90 -16.88 1.77 -3.60
N VAL A 91 -17.93 2.58 -3.74
CA VAL A 91 -19.30 2.18 -3.38
C VAL A 91 -19.76 0.96 -4.19
N ASP A 92 -19.44 0.92 -5.49
CA ASP A 92 -19.77 -0.23 -6.36
C ASP A 92 -19.04 -1.51 -5.98
N ALA A 93 -17.84 -1.41 -5.41
CA ALA A 93 -17.09 -2.57 -4.95
C ALA A 93 -17.68 -3.18 -3.66
N LEU A 94 -18.48 -2.42 -2.89
CA LEU A 94 -19.09 -2.89 -1.65
C LEU A 94 -20.26 -3.84 -1.92
N THR A 95 -20.35 -4.89 -1.10
CA THR A 95 -21.33 -5.96 -1.27
C THR A 95 -22.53 -5.86 -0.34
N ARG A 96 -22.37 -5.23 0.83
CA ARG A 96 -23.41 -5.08 1.83
C ARG A 96 -23.81 -3.62 1.94
N GLU A 97 -25.09 -3.40 2.19
CA GLU A 97 -25.63 -2.07 2.41
C GLU A 97 -25.07 -1.39 3.66
N ASP A 98 -24.87 -2.15 4.74
CA ASP A 98 -24.28 -1.62 5.97
C ASP A 98 -22.89 -1.04 5.70
N ASP A 99 -22.08 -1.72 4.89
CA ASP A 99 -20.74 -1.26 4.51
C ASP A 99 -20.83 0.04 3.69
N VAL A 100 -21.82 0.16 2.80
CA VAL A 100 -22.07 1.40 2.05
C VAL A 100 -22.43 2.53 2.99
N ARG A 101 -23.39 2.32 3.92
CA ARG A 101 -23.78 3.33 4.89
C ARG A 101 -22.61 3.77 5.77
N GLU A 102 -21.82 2.82 6.25
CA GLU A 102 -20.63 3.09 7.06
C GLU A 102 -19.61 3.92 6.28
N TYR A 103 -19.30 3.50 5.04
CA TYR A 103 -18.35 4.21 4.17
C TYR A 103 -18.78 5.65 3.88
N VAL A 104 -20.04 5.87 3.50
CA VAL A 104 -20.57 7.22 3.22
C VAL A 104 -20.56 8.08 4.49
N THR A 105 -20.92 7.50 5.64
CA THR A 105 -20.89 8.20 6.93
C THR A 105 -19.47 8.62 7.32
N ASP A 106 -18.51 7.71 7.18
CA ASP A 106 -17.10 7.99 7.48
C ASP A 106 -16.52 9.06 6.53
N PHE A 107 -16.79 8.95 5.23
CA PHE A 107 -16.38 9.94 4.24
C PHE A 107 -16.92 11.33 4.60
N ASN A 108 -18.22 11.44 4.88
CA ASN A 108 -18.85 12.70 5.28
C ASN A 108 -18.24 13.25 6.57
N ARG A 109 -18.01 12.41 7.57
CA ARG A 109 -17.36 12.79 8.83
C ARG A 109 -15.98 13.40 8.57
N ARG A 110 -15.15 12.77 7.74
CA ARG A 110 -13.81 13.27 7.39
C ARG A 110 -13.86 14.57 6.59
N VAL A 111 -14.82 14.74 5.68
CA VAL A 111 -15.05 16.02 4.98
C VAL A 111 -15.41 17.13 5.95
N ILE A 112 -16.33 16.87 6.88
CA ILE A 112 -16.76 17.84 7.89
C ILE A 112 -15.61 18.19 8.84
N GLU A 113 -14.86 17.20 9.30
CA GLU A 113 -13.70 17.40 10.18
C GLU A 113 -12.63 18.23 9.48
N ALA A 114 -12.27 17.90 8.23
CA ALA A 114 -11.31 18.65 7.45
C ALA A 114 -11.74 20.11 7.22
N ARG A 115 -13.04 20.38 7.02
CA ARG A 115 -13.56 21.76 6.94
C ARG A 115 -13.50 22.51 8.26
N ARG A 116 -13.61 21.80 9.39
CA ARG A 116 -13.56 22.38 10.74
C ARG A 116 -12.14 22.66 11.22
N GLN A 117 -11.11 22.14 10.55
CA GLN A 117 -9.73 22.39 10.94
C GLN A 117 -9.38 23.88 10.77
N LEU A 118 -8.84 24.50 11.82
CA LEU A 118 -8.30 25.87 11.82
C LEU A 118 -6.80 25.93 11.50
N GLN A 119 -6.22 24.80 11.06
CA GLN A 119 -4.76 24.64 10.90
C GLN A 119 -4.20 25.33 9.65
N GLY A 120 -5.03 26.07 8.90
CA GLY A 120 -4.67 26.65 7.61
C GLY A 120 -4.48 25.58 6.54
N GLY A 121 -4.41 26.02 5.28
CA GLY A 121 -4.21 25.14 4.12
C GLY A 121 -5.20 25.40 2.98
N PRO A 122 -5.05 24.68 1.85
CA PRO A 122 -5.97 24.79 0.73
C PRO A 122 -7.41 24.52 1.16
N PRO A 123 -8.40 25.30 0.69
CA PRO A 123 -9.79 25.13 1.12
C PRO A 123 -10.33 23.74 0.74
N VAL A 124 -11.06 23.12 1.67
CA VAL A 124 -11.77 21.85 1.49
C VAL A 124 -13.09 22.13 0.78
N VAL A 125 -13.12 21.91 -0.54
CA VAL A 125 -14.32 22.14 -1.39
C VAL A 125 -15.07 20.85 -1.72
N THR A 126 -14.58 19.69 -1.27
CA THR A 126 -15.20 18.38 -1.53
C THR A 126 -16.59 18.33 -0.90
N PRO A 127 -17.67 17.97 -1.65
CA PRO A 127 -19.03 17.90 -1.12
C PRO A 127 -19.23 16.67 -0.23
N THR A 128 -20.31 16.68 0.55
CA THR A 128 -20.81 15.52 1.30
C THR A 128 -21.91 14.81 0.51
N HIS A 129 -22.05 13.51 0.69
CA HIS A 129 -23.08 12.69 0.03
C HIS A 129 -24.27 12.41 0.95
N ASP A 130 -25.47 12.33 0.39
CA ASP A 130 -26.64 11.88 1.13
C ASP A 130 -26.68 10.35 1.20
N ILE A 131 -26.73 9.80 2.42
CA ILE A 131 -26.57 8.36 2.66
C ILE A 131 -27.68 7.56 1.98
N GLU A 132 -28.94 7.97 2.13
CA GLU A 132 -30.08 7.20 1.61
C GLU A 132 -30.16 7.28 0.08
N THR A 133 -29.76 8.41 -0.50
CA THR A 133 -29.61 8.56 -1.95
C THR A 133 -28.57 7.59 -2.52
N GLU A 134 -27.39 7.51 -1.89
CA GLU A 134 -26.31 6.61 -2.34
C GLU A 134 -26.68 5.13 -2.19
N VAL A 135 -27.31 4.76 -1.07
CA VAL A 135 -27.78 3.38 -0.83
C VAL A 135 -28.84 2.98 -1.87
N THR A 136 -29.77 3.88 -2.19
CA THR A 136 -30.81 3.63 -3.20
C THR A 136 -30.18 3.42 -4.58
N ALA A 137 -29.27 4.31 -4.99
CA ALA A 137 -28.56 4.20 -6.25
C ALA A 137 -27.71 2.92 -6.34
N TRP A 138 -27.03 2.54 -5.26
CA TRP A 138 -26.27 1.29 -5.16
C TRP A 138 -27.17 0.05 -5.31
N ARG A 139 -28.30 -0.02 -4.59
CA ARG A 139 -29.26 -1.13 -4.72
C ARG A 139 -29.80 -1.25 -6.14
N GLN A 140 -30.11 -0.13 -6.78
CA GLN A 140 -30.59 -0.11 -8.16
C GLN A 140 -29.54 -0.68 -9.12
N ARG A 141 -28.31 -0.18 -9.08
CA ARG A 141 -27.19 -0.70 -9.91
C ARG A 141 -26.99 -2.20 -9.73
N ARG A 142 -27.07 -2.70 -8.50
CA ARG A 142 -26.97 -4.15 -8.22
C ARG A 142 -28.12 -4.97 -8.79
N THR A 143 -29.33 -4.44 -8.72
CA THR A 143 -30.52 -5.12 -9.27
C THR A 143 -30.43 -5.20 -10.79
N GLU A 144 -30.01 -4.11 -11.44
CA GLU A 144 -29.77 -4.06 -12.88
C GLU A 144 -28.67 -5.04 -13.31
N ALA A 145 -27.55 -5.10 -12.57
CA ALA A 145 -26.47 -6.04 -12.82
C ALA A 145 -26.92 -7.51 -12.65
N ALA A 146 -27.71 -7.81 -11.62
CA ALA A 146 -28.27 -9.14 -11.41
C ALA A 146 -29.25 -9.55 -12.52
N ALA A 147 -30.10 -8.62 -12.97
CA ALA A 147 -31.01 -8.86 -14.09
C ALA A 147 -30.26 -9.11 -15.40
N ALA A 148 -29.21 -8.32 -15.68
CA ALA A 148 -28.35 -8.50 -16.85
C ALA A 148 -27.61 -9.85 -16.82
N ALA A 149 -27.10 -10.27 -15.66
CA ALA A 149 -26.46 -11.57 -15.49
C ALA A 149 -27.42 -12.75 -15.72
N SER A 150 -28.68 -12.61 -15.30
CA SER A 150 -29.73 -13.61 -15.53
C SER A 150 -30.17 -13.69 -17.00
N ALA A 151 -30.15 -12.57 -17.71
CA ALA A 151 -30.50 -12.49 -19.13
C ALA A 151 -29.38 -12.97 -20.08
N ALA A 152 -28.15 -13.15 -19.59
CA ALA A 152 -27.04 -13.63 -20.40
C ALA A 152 -27.26 -15.10 -20.80
N PRO A 153 -27.21 -15.45 -22.10
CA PRO A 153 -27.35 -16.84 -22.53
C PRO A 153 -26.24 -17.70 -21.91
N PRO A 154 -26.51 -18.98 -21.58
CA PRO A 154 -25.52 -19.86 -20.97
C PRO A 154 -24.29 -19.94 -21.86
N ALA A 155 -23.13 -19.55 -21.31
CA ALA A 155 -21.86 -19.63 -22.01
C ALA A 155 -21.62 -21.08 -22.46
N GLU A 156 -21.52 -21.28 -23.77
CA GLU A 156 -21.31 -22.60 -24.34
C GLU A 156 -20.09 -23.27 -23.69
N PRO A 157 -20.19 -24.56 -23.30
CA PRO A 157 -19.09 -25.24 -22.64
C PRO A 157 -17.91 -25.30 -23.60
N ARG A 158 -16.87 -24.50 -23.32
CA ARG A 158 -15.59 -24.52 -24.04
C ARG A 158 -15.07 -25.96 -24.04
N ARG A 159 -15.29 -26.66 -25.16
CA ARG A 159 -14.80 -28.03 -25.37
C ARG A 159 -13.29 -28.02 -25.18
N ARG A 160 -12.83 -28.59 -24.07
CA ARG A 160 -11.41 -28.84 -23.79
C ARG A 160 -10.86 -29.71 -24.92
N ARG A 161 -10.14 -29.10 -25.87
CA ARG A 161 -9.38 -29.81 -26.91
C ARG A 161 -8.31 -30.66 -26.21
N ARG A 162 -8.58 -31.97 -26.08
CA ARG A 162 -7.58 -32.96 -25.67
C ARG A 162 -6.56 -33.07 -26.79
N LEU A 163 -5.38 -32.50 -26.58
CA LEU A 163 -4.20 -32.75 -27.41
C LEU A 163 -3.69 -34.16 -27.10
N PHE A 164 -4.14 -35.14 -27.87
CA PHE A 164 -3.45 -36.43 -27.97
C PHE A 164 -2.21 -36.21 -28.84
N ARG A 165 -1.03 -36.24 -28.23
CA ARG A 165 0.26 -36.29 -28.92
C ARG A 165 0.72 -37.76 -28.90
N ARG A 166 0.94 -38.28 -30.10
CA ARG A 166 1.47 -39.61 -30.41
C ARG A 166 2.99 -39.60 -30.34
#